data_AF-A0A1H6CW88-F1
#
_entry.id   AF-A0A1H6CW88-F1
#
_cell.length_a   1.000
_cell.length_b   1.000
_cell.length_c   1.000
_cell.angle_alpha   90.00
_cell.angle_beta   90.00
_cell.angle_gamma   90.00
#
_symmetry.space_group_name_H-M   'P 1'
#
loop_
_entity.id
_entity.type
_entity.pdbx_description
1 polymer ?
#
loop_
_entity_poly.entity_id
_entity_poly.type
_entity_poly.pdbx_seq_one_letter_code
_entity_poly.pdbx_strand_id
1 'polypeptide(L)'
;MTRSQVYRELPALTDAGLLRLGKQGPRSSQQYAITAAGKRAFKSWLNTEPGPDNVRSPLILRLVYSGSLTPKQRASLVESARGQYAVKMDEAKNAAKTAGDPYEKAAADFTVAYNRAIIKLLDAIPD
;
A
#
# COMPACT_ATOMS: atom_id res chain seq x y z
N MET A 1 -4.26 -3.76 -1.59
CA MET A 1 -5.62 -4.04 -1.08
C MET A 1 -6.61 -3.23 -1.88
N THR A 2 -7.70 -3.82 -2.36
CA THR A 2 -8.76 -3.07 -3.04
C THR A 2 -9.77 -2.55 -2.03
N ARG A 3 -10.45 -1.44 -2.34
CA ARG A 3 -11.55 -0.92 -1.49
C ARG A 3 -12.64 -1.98 -1.28
N SER A 4 -12.93 -2.78 -2.31
CA SER A 4 -13.91 -3.87 -2.26
C SER A 4 -13.53 -4.97 -1.26
N GLN A 5 -12.24 -5.25 -1.07
CA GLN A 5 -11.78 -6.21 -0.08
C GLN A 5 -12.04 -5.68 1.34
N VAL A 6 -11.70 -4.42 1.62
CA VAL A 6 -11.95 -3.79 2.92
C VAL A 6 -13.43 -3.84 3.32
N TYR A 7 -14.34 -3.51 2.38
CA TYR A 7 -15.78 -3.55 2.68
C TYR A 7 -16.32 -4.95 2.97
N ARG A 8 -15.68 -6.01 2.46
CA ARG A 8 -16.08 -7.39 2.76
C ARG A 8 -15.60 -7.84 4.14
N GLU A 9 -14.41 -7.42 4.56
CA GLU A 9 -13.84 -7.85 5.84
C GLU A 9 -14.53 -7.18 7.04
N LEU A 10 -15.04 -5.95 6.90
CA LEU A 10 -15.64 -5.21 8.02
C LEU A 10 -16.88 -5.92 8.65
N PRO A 11 -17.84 -6.45 7.88
CA PRO A 11 -18.90 -7.30 8.41
C PRO A 11 -18.36 -8.57 9.10
N ALA A 12 -17.44 -9.30 8.47
CA ALA A 12 -16.88 -10.52 9.05
C ALA A 12 -16.18 -10.27 10.39
N LEU A 13 -15.43 -9.17 10.51
CA LEU A 13 -14.80 -8.76 11.77
C LEU A 13 -15.83 -8.32 12.83
N THR A 14 -17.00 -7.86 12.41
CA THR A 14 -18.12 -7.51 13.31
C THR A 14 -18.81 -8.78 13.82
N ASP A 15 -19.07 -9.74 12.92
CA ASP A 15 -19.63 -11.05 13.27
C ASP A 15 -18.71 -11.83 14.22
N ALA A 16 -17.39 -11.68 14.06
CA ALA A 16 -16.38 -12.22 14.97
C ALA A 16 -16.24 -11.44 16.29
N GLY A 17 -17.02 -10.37 16.51
CA GLY A 17 -16.98 -9.53 17.72
C GLY A 17 -15.72 -8.66 17.88
N LEU A 18 -14.88 -8.56 16.85
CA LEU A 18 -13.66 -7.76 16.85
C LEU A 18 -13.94 -6.27 16.56
N LEU A 19 -15.00 -6.02 15.80
CA LEU A 19 -15.57 -4.69 15.57
C LEU A 19 -17.01 -4.63 16.09
N ARG A 20 -17.52 -3.42 16.29
CA ARG A 20 -18.94 -3.14 16.50
C ARG A 20 -19.39 -2.03 15.57
N LEU A 21 -20.67 -2.02 15.25
CA LEU A 21 -21.29 -0.93 14.50
C LEU A 21 -21.26 0.35 15.36
N GLY A 22 -20.74 1.41 14.75
CA GLY A 22 -20.79 2.78 15.25
C GLY A 22 -22.06 3.49 14.77
N LYS A 23 -22.07 4.82 14.90
CA LYS A 23 -23.19 5.63 14.42
C LYS A 23 -23.28 5.55 12.91
N GLN A 24 -24.51 5.47 12.40
CA GLN A 24 -24.75 5.65 10.98
C GLN A 24 -24.50 7.13 10.63
N GLY A 25 -23.67 7.37 9.61
CA GLY A 25 -23.37 8.70 9.12
C GLY A 25 -24.24 9.10 7.91
N PRO A 26 -24.02 10.30 7.36
CA PRO A 26 -24.69 10.75 6.14
C PRO A 26 -24.50 9.74 5.00
N ARG A 27 -25.49 9.68 4.10
CA ARG A 27 -25.49 8.78 2.92
C ARG A 27 -25.35 7.28 3.27
N SER A 28 -26.00 6.86 4.35
CA SER A 28 -25.96 5.46 4.83
C SER A 28 -24.55 4.93 5.10
N SER A 29 -23.60 5.81 5.45
CA SER A 29 -22.25 5.40 5.82
C SER A 29 -22.28 4.66 7.17
N GLN A 30 -21.70 3.47 7.21
CA GLN A 30 -21.61 2.69 8.43
C GLN A 30 -20.23 2.88 9.08
N GLN A 31 -20.21 3.43 10.29
CA GLN A 31 -18.98 3.49 11.08
C GLN A 31 -18.72 2.14 11.76
N TYR A 32 -17.46 1.79 11.93
CA TYR A 32 -17.02 0.62 12.70
C TYR A 32 -16.09 1.09 13.82
N ALA A 33 -16.27 0.55 15.01
CA ALA A 33 -15.42 0.81 16.16
C ALA A 33 -14.78 -0.49 16.65
N ILE A 34 -13.48 -0.46 16.91
CA ILE A 34 -12.77 -1.62 17.45
C ILE A 34 -13.25 -1.93 18.88
N THR A 35 -13.52 -3.20 19.16
CA THR A 35 -13.93 -3.66 20.50
C THR A 35 -12.70 -3.92 21.38
N ALA A 36 -12.90 -4.19 22.66
CA ALA A 36 -11.83 -4.66 23.53
C ALA A 36 -11.25 -6.01 23.06
N ALA A 37 -12.09 -6.90 22.51
CA ALA A 37 -11.65 -8.15 21.90
C ALA A 37 -10.81 -7.89 20.64
N GLY A 38 -11.25 -6.96 19.77
CA GLY A 38 -10.47 -6.54 18.60
C GLY A 38 -9.10 -5.95 18.97
N LYS A 39 -9.04 -5.08 19.99
CA LYS A 39 -7.76 -4.54 20.48
C LYS A 39 -6.83 -5.64 21.00
N ARG A 40 -7.35 -6.63 21.71
CA ARG A 40 -6.58 -7.78 22.19
C ARG A 40 -6.09 -8.65 21.04
N ALA A 41 -6.95 -8.95 20.07
CA ALA A 41 -6.60 -9.71 18.88
C ALA A 41 -5.51 -9.01 18.05
N PHE A 42 -5.64 -7.70 17.84
CA PHE A 42 -4.63 -6.89 17.14
C PHE A 42 -3.27 -6.91 17.85
N LYS A 43 -3.25 -6.73 19.17
CA LYS A 43 -2.01 -6.85 19.95
C LYS A 43 -1.43 -8.26 19.90
N SER A 44 -2.27 -9.30 19.97
CA SER A 44 -1.81 -10.68 19.83
C SER A 44 -1.14 -10.93 18.49
N TRP A 45 -1.72 -10.41 17.41
CA TRP A 45 -1.16 -10.48 16.07
C TRP A 45 0.18 -9.75 15.93
N LEU A 46 0.34 -8.56 16.54
CA LEU A 46 1.63 -7.87 16.56
C LEU A 46 2.76 -8.66 17.24
N ASN A 47 2.42 -9.65 18.07
CA ASN A 47 3.38 -10.52 18.75
C ASN A 47 3.59 -11.87 18.05
N THR A 48 2.97 -12.11 16.90
CA THR A 48 3.28 -13.29 16.08
C THR A 48 4.55 -13.06 15.28
N GLU A 49 5.28 -14.13 14.98
CA GLU A 49 6.45 -14.05 14.10
C GLU A 49 6.05 -13.45 12.74
N PRO A 50 6.79 -12.44 12.24
CA PRO A 50 6.49 -11.88 10.94
C PRO A 50 6.71 -12.96 9.87
N GLY A 51 5.71 -13.14 9.01
CA GLY A 51 5.88 -13.94 7.81
C GLY A 51 6.85 -13.26 6.82
N PRO A 52 7.32 -13.99 5.79
CA PRO A 52 8.20 -13.42 4.78
C PRO A 52 7.52 -12.26 4.03
N ASP A 53 8.30 -11.22 3.75
CA ASP A 53 7.85 -10.10 2.93
C ASP A 53 7.51 -10.56 1.51
N ASN A 54 6.43 -10.02 0.97
CA ASN A 54 5.95 -10.33 -0.37
C ASN A 54 5.86 -9.06 -1.22
N VAL A 55 6.90 -8.76 -1.98
CA VAL A 55 6.91 -7.62 -2.91
C VAL A 55 6.20 -8.00 -4.21
N ARG A 56 5.08 -7.34 -4.50
CA ARG A 56 4.33 -7.52 -5.76
C ARG A 56 4.38 -6.23 -6.57
N SER A 57 5.12 -6.23 -7.68
CA SER A 57 5.24 -5.07 -8.56
C SER A 57 4.68 -5.34 -9.97
N PRO A 58 3.50 -4.77 -10.30
CA PRO A 58 2.95 -4.85 -11.66
C PRO A 58 3.86 -4.21 -12.72
N LEU A 59 4.63 -3.18 -12.35
CA LEU A 59 5.60 -2.54 -13.25
C LEU A 59 6.72 -3.50 -13.61
N ILE A 60 7.37 -4.12 -12.61
CA ILE A 60 8.48 -5.05 -12.86
C ILE A 60 8.01 -6.23 -13.70
N LEU A 61 6.82 -6.77 -13.42
CA LEU A 61 6.23 -7.83 -14.24
C LEU A 61 6.07 -7.39 -15.70
N ARG A 62 5.56 -6.19 -15.96
CA ARG A 62 5.43 -5.66 -17.33
C ARG A 62 6.78 -5.42 -18.00
N LEU A 63 7.80 -4.96 -17.26
CA LEU A 63 9.15 -4.76 -17.78
C LEU A 63 9.78 -6.09 -18.21
N VAL A 64 9.62 -7.15 -17.41
CA VAL A 64 10.10 -8.51 -17.76
C VAL A 64 9.55 -8.98 -19.11
N TYR A 65 8.27 -8.71 -19.39
CA TYR A 65 7.62 -9.11 -20.64
C TYR A 65 7.62 -8.02 -21.73
N SER A 66 8.31 -6.89 -21.50
CA SER A 66 8.29 -5.75 -22.43
C SER A 66 8.96 -6.03 -23.79
N GLY A 67 9.68 -7.14 -23.92
CA GLY A 67 10.26 -7.59 -25.19
C GLY A 67 9.22 -7.87 -26.28
N SER A 68 7.96 -8.16 -25.91
CA SER A 68 6.87 -8.35 -26.88
C SER A 68 6.25 -7.03 -27.37
N LEU A 69 6.71 -5.88 -26.86
CA LEU A 69 6.19 -4.56 -27.21
C LEU A 69 7.07 -3.89 -28.28
N THR A 70 6.46 -3.03 -29.08
CA THR A 70 7.19 -2.13 -29.98
C THR A 70 8.03 -1.12 -29.17
N PRO A 71 9.09 -0.52 -29.74
CA PRO A 71 9.88 0.51 -29.05
C PRO A 71 9.02 1.66 -28.50
N LYS A 72 8.06 2.16 -29.29
CA LYS A 72 7.13 3.22 -28.86
C LYS A 72 6.26 2.80 -27.66
N GLN A 73 5.81 1.55 -27.62
CA GLN A 73 5.05 1.01 -26.49
C GLN A 73 5.91 0.87 -25.24
N ARG A 74 7.19 0.49 -25.37
CA ARG A 74 8.14 0.45 -24.25
C ARG A 74 8.41 1.84 -23.69
N ALA A 75 8.69 2.81 -24.55
CA ALA A 75 8.88 4.21 -24.14
C ALA A 75 7.64 4.74 -23.39
N SER A 76 6.43 4.48 -23.90
CA SER A 76 5.19 4.87 -23.24
C SER A 76 4.97 4.18 -21.88
N LEU A 77 5.34 2.90 -21.74
CA LEU A 77 5.29 2.17 -20.48
C LEU A 77 6.22 2.82 -19.43
N VAL A 78 7.47 3.12 -19.81
CA VAL A 78 8.47 3.75 -18.94
C VAL A 78 8.02 5.16 -18.55
N GLU A 79 7.55 5.97 -19.50
CA GLU A 79 7.11 7.33 -19.23
C GLU A 79 5.90 7.37 -18.28
N SER A 80 4.90 6.51 -18.52
CA SER A 80 3.77 6.37 -17.59
C SER A 80 4.21 5.93 -16.20
N ALA A 81 5.21 5.05 -16.11
CA ALA A 81 5.77 4.61 -14.84
C ALA A 81 6.50 5.75 -14.11
N ARG A 82 7.30 6.56 -14.82
CA ARG A 82 7.98 7.75 -14.26
C ARG A 82 6.97 8.69 -13.61
N GLY A 83 5.91 9.07 -14.33
CA GLY A 83 4.87 9.93 -13.79
C GLY A 83 4.18 9.35 -12.55
N GLN A 84 3.83 8.06 -12.57
CA GLN A 84 3.21 7.40 -11.41
C GLN A 84 4.13 7.34 -10.19
N TYR A 85 5.42 7.05 -10.38
CA TYR A 85 6.37 6.93 -9.28
C TYR A 85 6.82 8.29 -8.73
N ALA A 86 6.76 9.37 -9.53
CA ALA A 86 6.93 10.74 -9.04
C ALA A 86 5.84 11.08 -8.00
N VAL A 87 4.57 10.84 -8.33
CA VAL A 87 3.45 11.06 -7.39
C VAL A 87 3.61 10.22 -6.12
N LYS A 88 3.92 8.92 -6.26
CA LYS A 88 4.15 8.03 -5.10
C LYS A 88 5.33 8.48 -4.24
N MET A 89 6.38 9.04 -4.85
CA MET A 89 7.53 9.55 -4.11
C MET A 89 7.14 10.74 -3.25
N ASP A 90 6.31 11.65 -3.76
CA ASP A 90 5.85 12.82 -3.00
C ASP A 90 4.90 12.41 -1.87
N GLU A 91 3.97 11.49 -2.13
CA GLU A 91 3.12 10.88 -1.09
C GLU A 91 3.97 10.23 0.02
N ALA A 92 4.98 9.44 -0.35
CA ALA A 92 5.87 8.77 0.60
C ALA A 92 6.70 9.76 1.42
N LYS A 93 7.24 10.81 0.78
CA LYS A 93 7.97 11.88 1.50
C LYS A 93 7.06 12.60 2.49
N ASN A 94 5.81 12.87 2.11
CA ASN A 94 4.86 13.53 3.01
C ASN A 94 4.55 12.64 4.21
N ALA A 95 4.28 11.35 4.00
CA ALA A 95 4.07 10.39 5.09
C ALA A 95 5.28 10.32 6.05
N ALA A 96 6.51 10.31 5.51
CA ALA A 96 7.73 10.28 6.31
C ALA A 96 7.96 11.57 7.13
N LYS A 97 7.48 12.72 6.64
CA LYS A 97 7.53 14.01 7.37
C LYS A 97 6.50 14.08 8.49
N THR A 98 5.34 13.45 8.32
CA THR A 98 4.22 13.53 9.27
C THR A 98 4.19 12.34 10.24
N ALA A 99 5.17 11.44 10.20
CA ALA A 99 5.24 10.29 11.09
C ALA A 99 5.33 10.73 12.57
N GLY A 100 4.53 10.11 13.44
CA GLY A 100 4.40 10.51 14.84
C GLY A 100 5.43 9.88 15.77
N ASP A 101 6.04 8.76 15.37
CA ASP A 101 7.05 8.06 16.14
C ASP A 101 8.18 7.46 15.27
N PRO A 102 9.30 7.01 15.89
CA PRO A 102 10.45 6.48 15.16
C PRO A 102 10.17 5.22 14.31
N TYR A 103 9.27 4.34 14.73
CA TYR A 103 8.92 3.12 13.99
C TYR A 103 8.01 3.44 12.80
N GLU A 104 7.04 4.34 13.00
CA GLU A 104 6.25 4.89 11.89
C GLU A 104 7.16 5.58 10.86
N LYS A 105 8.14 6.35 11.34
CA LYS A 105 9.13 7.00 10.48
C LYS A 105 9.96 5.98 9.70
N ALA A 106 10.44 4.92 10.34
CA ALA A 106 11.21 3.86 9.68
C ALA A 106 10.41 3.18 8.56
N ALA A 107 9.14 2.86 8.80
CA ALA A 107 8.25 2.28 7.79
C ALA A 107 7.98 3.24 6.62
N ALA A 108 7.82 4.54 6.91
CA ALA A 108 7.65 5.56 5.88
C ALA A 108 8.93 5.78 5.05
N ASP A 109 10.09 5.82 5.71
CA ASP A 109 11.40 5.95 5.06
C ASP A 109 11.72 4.74 4.17
N PHE A 110 11.30 3.53 4.55
CA PHE A 110 11.36 2.36 3.66
C PHE A 110 10.57 2.60 2.36
N THR A 111 9.37 3.16 2.45
CA THR A 111 8.55 3.46 1.27
C THR A 111 9.22 4.50 0.36
N VAL A 112 9.86 5.51 0.95
CA VAL A 112 10.68 6.50 0.21
C VAL A 112 11.86 5.82 -0.49
N ALA A 113 12.58 4.95 0.21
CA ALA A 113 13.73 4.22 -0.35
C ALA A 113 13.31 3.29 -1.49
N TYR A 114 12.21 2.55 -1.32
CA TYR A 114 11.65 1.67 -2.35
C TYR A 114 11.27 2.45 -3.61
N ASN A 115 10.52 3.55 -3.48
CA ASN A 115 10.12 4.37 -4.63
C ASN A 115 11.33 4.98 -5.33
N ARG A 116 12.34 5.44 -4.57
CA ARG A 116 13.61 5.93 -5.13
C ARG A 116 14.33 4.85 -5.92
N ALA A 117 14.38 3.62 -5.42
CA ALA A 117 15.00 2.50 -6.12
C ALA A 117 14.31 2.21 -7.47
N ILE A 118 12.98 2.26 -7.51
CA ILE A 118 12.23 2.10 -8.77
C ILE A 118 12.49 3.27 -9.74
N ILE A 119 12.51 4.51 -9.26
CA ILE A 119 12.84 5.67 -10.12
C ILE A 119 14.23 5.49 -10.74
N LYS A 120 15.23 5.14 -9.91
CA LYS A 120 16.59 4.86 -10.40
C LYS A 120 16.64 3.72 -11.42
N LEU A 121 15.83 2.68 -11.23
CA LEU A 121 15.69 1.61 -12.23
C LEU A 121 15.16 2.16 -13.55
N LEU A 122 14.10 2.97 -13.52
CA LEU A 122 13.51 3.57 -14.73
C LEU A 122 14.50 4.52 -15.44
N ASP A 123 15.26 5.30 -14.67
CA ASP A 123 16.33 6.18 -15.17
C ASP A 123 17.44 5.43 -15.91
N ALA A 124 17.68 4.17 -15.55
CA ALA A 124 18.72 3.34 -16.16
C ALA A 124 18.25 2.57 -17.42
N ILE A 125 16.95 2.62 -17.76
CA ILE A 125 16.44 1.98 -18.98
C ILE A 125 16.81 2.87 -20.18
N PRO A 126 17.51 2.33 -21.20
CA PRO A 126 17.85 3.10 -22.40
C PRO A 126 16.60 3.44 -23.23
N ASP A 127 16.67 4.55 -23.95
CA ASP A 127 15.62 5.02 -24.87
C ASP A 127 15.34 4.04 -26.02
#